data_AF-A0A7Y6IKF2-F1
#
_entry.id   AF-A0A7Y6IKF2-F1
#
_cell.length_a   1.000
_cell.length_b   1.000
_cell.length_c   1.000
_cell.angle_alpha   90.00
_cell.angle_beta   90.00
_cell.angle_gamma   90.00
#
_symmetry.space_group_name_H-M   'P 1'
#
loop_
_entity.id
_entity.type
_entity.pdbx_description
1 polymer ?
#
loop_
_entity_poly.entity_id
_entity_poly.type
_entity_poly.pdbx_seq_one_letter_code
_entity_poly.pdbx_strand_id
1 'polypeptide(L)' 'MSPRRLAAAALMAGGLVAGAMAGPASAASAQATEAWHLMGSYAYYGDCVKAGVNALANGAALDFSCKPSGSRYDFYLYY' A
#
# COMPACT_ATOMS: atom_id res chain seq x y z
N MET A 1 38.71 -13.74 -5.37
CA MET A 1 39.29 -14.87 -4.61
C MET A 1 38.15 -15.56 -3.86
N SER A 2 37.88 -16.81 -4.23
CA SER A 2 37.02 -17.78 -3.51
C SER A 2 37.72 -18.23 -2.21
N PRO A 3 37.23 -19.21 -1.40
CA PRO A 3 35.91 -19.82 -1.23
C PRO A 3 35.55 -20.08 0.28
N ARG A 4 34.36 -20.62 0.57
CA ARG A 4 34.13 -21.85 1.39
C ARG A 4 32.68 -21.88 1.88
N ARG A 5 31.84 -22.70 1.26
CA ARG A 5 31.55 -24.11 1.60
C ARG A 5 30.78 -24.21 2.93
N LEU A 6 29.58 -24.76 2.87
CA LEU A 6 29.27 -26.08 3.44
C LEU A 6 27.88 -26.55 2.95
N ALA A 7 27.86 -27.80 2.51
CA ALA A 7 26.71 -28.52 1.99
C ALA A 7 26.12 -29.42 3.09
N ALA A 8 24.81 -29.65 3.07
CA ALA A 8 24.10 -30.86 3.49
C ALA A 8 22.60 -30.60 3.28
N ALA A 9 21.96 -31.12 2.23
CA ALA A 9 21.43 -32.47 2.12
C ALA A 9 20.45 -32.84 3.25
N ALA A 10 19.16 -32.83 2.95
CA ALA A 10 18.22 -33.81 3.49
C ALA A 10 16.95 -33.83 2.64
N LEU A 11 16.70 -35.00 2.06
CA LEU A 11 15.53 -35.35 1.27
C LEU A 11 14.25 -35.23 2.10
N MET A 12 13.16 -34.79 1.46
CA MET A 12 11.86 -35.45 1.66
C MET A 12 11.15 -35.49 0.31
N ALA A 13 11.30 -36.63 -0.37
CA ALA A 13 10.37 -37.07 -1.38
C ALA A 13 9.04 -37.39 -0.68
N GLY A 14 7.97 -36.69 -1.05
CA GLY A 14 6.66 -36.94 -0.50
C GLY A 14 5.58 -36.29 -1.34
N GLY A 15 4.77 -37.12 -2.00
CA GLY A 15 3.36 -36.83 -2.21
C GLY A 15 2.97 -36.07 -3.48
N LEU A 16 2.67 -36.85 -4.53
CA LEU A 16 1.37 -36.88 -5.21
C LEU A 16 0.63 -35.54 -5.46
N VAL A 17 0.65 -35.14 -6.73
CA VAL A 17 -0.46 -34.56 -7.55
C VAL A 17 -1.56 -33.78 -6.81
N ALA A 18 -1.52 -32.45 -6.98
CA ALA A 18 -2.71 -31.63 -7.17
C ALA A 18 -2.31 -30.41 -8.00
N GLY A 19 -2.88 -30.29 -9.19
CA GLY A 19 -2.71 -29.11 -10.03
C GLY A 19 -3.25 -27.88 -9.31
N ALA A 20 -2.38 -26.89 -9.11
CA ALA A 20 -2.77 -25.52 -8.85
C ALA A 20 -1.60 -24.67 -9.32
N MET A 21 -1.84 -23.83 -10.32
CA MET A 21 -0.92 -22.77 -10.71
C MET A 21 -0.86 -21.76 -9.55
N ALA A 22 -0.09 -22.07 -8.52
CA ALA A 22 0.25 -21.13 -7.47
C ALA A 22 1.36 -20.23 -8.01
N GLY A 23 0.97 -19.22 -8.78
CA GLY A 23 1.82 -18.06 -9.00
C GLY A 23 2.27 -17.52 -7.64
N PRO A 24 3.47 -16.94 -7.52
CA PRO A 24 3.92 -16.39 -6.26
C PRO A 24 2.89 -15.36 -5.80
N ALA A 25 2.16 -15.66 -4.74
CA ALA A 25 1.51 -14.65 -3.94
C ALA A 25 2.66 -13.88 -3.28
N SER A 26 3.17 -12.88 -3.98
CA SER A 26 4.11 -11.92 -3.44
C SER A 26 3.47 -11.37 -2.17
N ALA A 27 4.01 -11.78 -1.01
CA ALA A 27 3.68 -11.17 0.25
C ALA A 27 3.94 -9.68 0.11
N ALA A 28 2.87 -8.89 0.02
CA ALA A 28 2.96 -7.45 -0.07
C ALA A 28 3.69 -7.00 1.20
N SER A 29 4.95 -6.60 1.03
CA SER A 29 5.70 -5.91 2.07
C SER A 29 4.90 -4.66 2.42
N ALA A 30 4.24 -4.69 3.58
CA ALA A 30 3.71 -3.51 4.24
C ALA A 30 4.91 -2.67 4.67
N GLN A 31 5.51 -1.98 3.70
CA GLN A 31 6.42 -0.89 3.95
C GLN A 31 5.56 0.14 4.69
N ALA A 32 5.94 0.51 5.90
CA ALA A 32 5.38 1.68 6.57
C ALA A 32 5.77 2.90 5.73
N THR A 33 4.97 3.15 4.69
CA THR A 33 5.05 4.31 3.82
C THR A 33 4.54 5.49 4.63
N GLU A 34 5.25 6.61 4.59
CA GLU A 34 4.75 7.92 5.00
C GLU A 34 3.33 8.08 4.43
N ALA A 35 2.33 8.07 5.31
CA ALA A 35 1.09 7.42 4.94
C ALA A 35 0.08 8.47 4.45
N TRP A 36 0.20 8.85 3.19
CA TRP A 36 -0.88 9.53 2.50
C TRP A 36 -2.01 8.52 2.25
N HIS A 37 -3.16 8.76 2.86
CA HIS A 37 -4.32 7.88 2.76
C HIS A 37 -5.42 8.52 1.92
N LEU A 38 -5.86 7.83 0.87
CA LEU A 38 -7.00 8.24 0.07
C LEU A 38 -8.28 8.08 0.91
N MET A 39 -8.94 9.19 1.19
CA MET A 39 -10.15 9.24 2.00
C MET A 39 -11.42 9.33 1.15
N GLY A 40 -11.32 9.82 -0.08
CA GLY A 40 -12.45 9.97 -0.99
C GLY A 40 -12.12 10.79 -2.22
N SER A 41 -13.15 11.13 -3.00
CA SER A 41 -13.00 11.89 -4.23
C SER A 41 -14.17 12.86 -4.44
N TYR A 42 -13.86 14.13 -4.66
CA TYR A 42 -14.84 15.23 -4.76
C TYR A 42 -14.99 15.70 -6.21
N ALA A 43 -16.19 16.15 -6.59
CA ALA A 43 -16.41 16.72 -7.93
C ALA A 43 -15.73 18.08 -8.11
N TYR A 44 -15.62 18.86 -7.02
CA TYR A 44 -15.06 20.20 -7.04
C TYR A 44 -13.91 20.33 -6.04
N TYR A 45 -12.88 21.07 -6.44
CA TYR A 45 -11.71 21.34 -5.59
C TYR A 45 -12.09 22.00 -4.27
N GLY A 46 -13.04 22.94 -4.29
CA GLY A 46 -13.50 23.65 -3.09
C GLY A 46 -14.10 22.73 -2.02
N ASP A 47 -14.80 21.66 -2.41
CA ASP A 47 -15.37 20.71 -1.45
C ASP A 47 -14.29 19.82 -0.86
N CYS A 48 -13.30 19.42 -1.67
CA CYS A 48 -12.12 18.69 -1.17
C CYS A 48 -11.35 19.51 -0.13
N VAL A 49 -11.11 20.80 -0.42
CA VAL A 49 -10.41 21.70 0.53
C VAL A 49 -11.22 21.89 1.81
N LYS A 50 -12.54 22.10 1.72
CA LYS A 50 -13.39 22.20 2.92
C LYS A 50 -13.29 20.95 3.80
N ALA A 51 -13.32 19.76 3.19
CA ALA A 51 -13.16 18.50 3.93
C ALA A 51 -11.78 18.40 4.59
N GLY A 52 -10.71 18.77 3.88
CA GLY A 52 -9.34 18.80 4.41
C GLY A 52 -9.17 19.76 5.58
N VAL A 53 -9.67 20.99 5.46
CA VAL A 53 -9.63 21.98 6.55
C VAL A 53 -10.38 21.47 7.78
N ASN A 54 -11.55 20.85 7.59
CA ASN A 54 -12.29 20.24 8.70
C ASN A 54 -11.52 19.10 9.37
N ALA A 55 -10.79 18.28 8.59
CA ALA A 55 -9.96 17.19 9.10
C ALA A 55 -8.72 17.69 9.88
N LEU A 56 -8.17 18.85 9.51
CA LEU A 56 -7.14 19.50 10.32
C LEU A 56 -7.73 20.07 11.61
N ALA A 57 -8.87 20.76 11.51
CA ALA A 57 -9.51 21.44 12.63
C ALA A 57 -9.98 20.48 13.74
N ASN A 58 -10.37 19.26 13.40
CA ASN A 58 -10.80 18.24 14.36
C ASN A 58 -9.66 17.29 14.79
N GLY A 59 -8.43 17.49 14.29
CA GLY A 59 -7.27 16.65 14.61
C GLY A 59 -7.29 15.26 13.95
N ALA A 60 -8.11 15.03 12.93
CA ALA A 60 -8.14 13.78 12.18
C ALA A 60 -6.94 13.60 11.24
N ALA A 61 -6.21 14.67 10.93
CA ALA A 61 -5.00 14.64 10.10
C ALA A 61 -4.00 15.72 10.49
N LEU A 62 -2.73 15.51 10.13
CA LEU A 62 -1.64 16.47 10.23
C LEU A 62 -1.55 17.36 8.97
N ASP A 63 -1.88 16.80 7.81
CA ASP A 63 -1.94 17.52 6.54
C ASP A 63 -3.00 16.91 5.60
N PHE A 64 -3.37 17.62 4.53
CA PHE A 64 -4.26 17.12 3.49
C PHE A 64 -3.80 17.51 2.08
N SER A 65 -4.20 16.71 1.09
CA SER A 65 -3.93 16.98 -0.32
C SER A 65 -5.16 16.72 -1.18
N CYS A 66 -5.40 17.61 -2.14
CA CYS A 66 -6.46 17.50 -3.13
C CYS A 66 -5.83 17.40 -4.52
N LYS A 67 -5.73 16.17 -5.06
CA LYS A 67 -5.08 15.92 -6.34
C LYS A 67 -6.11 15.73 -7.45
N PRO A 68 -5.95 16.38 -8.62
CA PRO A 68 -6.84 16.14 -9.74
C PRO A 68 -6.72 14.68 -10.22
N SER A 69 -7.86 14.04 -10.43
CA SER A 69 -8.00 12.64 -10.81
C SER A 69 -9.14 12.52 -11.82
N GLY A 70 -8.78 12.61 -13.11
CA GLY A 70 -9.76 12.75 -14.19
C GLY A 70 -10.60 14.02 -14.05
N SER A 71 -11.92 13.86 -13.89
CA SER A 71 -12.88 14.95 -13.69
C SER A 71 -13.17 15.26 -12.22
N ARG A 72 -12.44 14.64 -11.29
CA ARG A 72 -12.64 14.75 -9.84
C ARG A 72 -11.33 15.14 -9.14
N TYR A 73 -11.41 15.31 -7.83
CA TYR A 73 -10.29 15.61 -6.94
C TYR A 73 -10.20 14.55 -5.84
N ASP A 74 -9.16 13.75 -5.88
CA ASP A 74 -8.86 12.75 -4.87
C ASP A 74 -8.34 13.44 -3.61
N PHE A 75 -8.98 13.12 -2.49
CA PHE A 75 -8.73 13.69 -1.18
C PHE A 75 -7.86 12.74 -0.37
N TYR A 76 -6.67 13.19 -0.04
CA TYR A 76 -5.72 12.47 0.79
C TYR A 76 -5.53 13.15 2.13
N LEU A 77 -5.39 12.36 3.18
CA LEU A 77 -4.96 12.80 4.50
C LEU A 77 -3.58 12.23 4.82
N TYR A 78 -2.81 12.98 5.60
CA TYR A 78 -1.54 12.56 6.16
C TYR A 78 -1.65 12.54 7.69
N TYR A 79 -1.21 11.45 8.32
CA TYR A 79 -1.18 11.27 9.77
C TYR A 79 0.00 10.40 10.21
#